data_AF-A0AAV7A0U7-F1
#
_entry.id   AF-A0AAV7A0U7-F1
#
_cell.length_a   1.000
_cell.length_b   1.000
_cell.length_c   1.000
_cell.angle_alpha   90.00
_cell.angle_beta   90.00
_cell.angle_gamma   90.00
#
_symmetry.space_group_name_H-M   'P 1'
#
loop_
_entity.id
_entity.type
_entity.pdbx_description
1 polymer ?
#
loop_
_entity_poly.entity_id
_entity_poly.type
_entity_poly.pdbx_seq_one_letter_code
_entity_poly.pdbx_strand_id
1 'polypeptide(L)'
;YEPVITRGHEAIVHHIEVFQCSEDYDTFPHYSGPCDSKMKPQRLNYCRHVLAAWAMGAKAFYYPDEVGLAFGGPRSSRFLRLEVHYHNPLELKGLRDSSGIRLHYTPSLRRYDAGIMELGLVYTPVMAIPPHQREFTLSGYCTEKCTDMALPSEGIHIFASQLHTHLTGRSVTTVMVRDGKEIAIVNQDKHFSPHFQEIRMLKKHVHVLPGDLLVTRCSYNTEDRTRVTVGGFSITDEMCVNYIHYYPRTELELCKSHVDPGYLKKYFNLVNRFSGDEVCTCPQSAVTQQFNEVPWNSFTSQVLDSLYSYSPISMHCNKSSAVRFPGDWERQPLPVIKQALSPPSPGCPAQEDPVSAGPAIVRIKNMGN
;
A
#
# COMPACT_ATOMS: atom_id res chain seq x y z
N TYR A 1 -0.81 19.63 -3.72
CA TYR A 1 0.60 19.73 -3.31
C TYR A 1 1.47 19.19 -4.44
N GLU A 2 2.78 19.48 -4.44
CA GLU A 2 3.70 19.02 -5.48
C GLU A 2 5.09 18.69 -4.92
N PRO A 3 5.84 17.76 -5.53
CA PRO A 3 7.18 17.43 -5.08
C PRO A 3 8.15 18.58 -5.33
N VAL A 4 9.14 18.72 -4.46
CA VAL A 4 10.31 19.59 -4.64
C VAL A 4 11.53 18.71 -4.49
N ILE A 5 12.15 18.32 -5.61
CA ILE A 5 13.33 17.46 -5.61
C ILE A 5 14.58 18.30 -5.89
N THR A 6 15.62 18.12 -5.10
CA THR A 6 16.92 18.77 -5.34
C THR A 6 17.47 18.33 -6.69
N ARG A 7 17.91 19.29 -7.50
CA ARG A 7 18.51 18.98 -8.81
C ARG A 7 19.68 18.01 -8.65
N GLY A 8 19.69 16.95 -9.46
CA GLY A 8 20.68 15.88 -9.41
C GLY A 8 20.38 14.76 -8.40
N HIS A 9 19.29 14.85 -7.64
CA HIS A 9 18.87 13.84 -6.66
C HIS A 9 17.61 13.08 -7.12
N GLU A 10 17.10 13.36 -8.31
CA GLU A 10 15.90 12.74 -8.89
C GLU A 10 16.01 11.21 -8.99
N ALA A 11 17.22 10.68 -9.11
CA ALA A 11 17.48 9.25 -9.20
C ALA A 11 17.52 8.54 -7.83
N ILE A 12 17.74 9.28 -6.72
CA ILE A 12 17.91 8.67 -5.39
C ILE A 12 16.73 8.91 -4.45
N VAL A 13 15.93 9.96 -4.65
CA VAL A 13 14.75 10.21 -3.83
C VAL A 13 13.60 9.36 -4.37
N HIS A 14 13.24 8.31 -3.62
CA HIS A 14 12.29 7.31 -4.07
C HIS A 14 10.84 7.64 -3.65
N HIS A 15 10.64 8.04 -2.39
CA HIS A 15 9.36 8.57 -1.91
C HIS A 15 9.57 9.61 -0.80
N ILE A 16 8.57 10.47 -0.62
CA ILE A 16 8.52 11.51 0.40
C ILE A 16 7.13 11.51 1.03
N GLU A 17 7.06 11.50 2.35
CA GLU A 17 5.82 11.62 3.12
C GLU A 17 5.91 12.78 4.12
N VAL A 18 4.81 13.51 4.26
CA VAL A 18 4.64 14.56 5.26
C VAL A 18 3.56 14.13 6.23
N PHE A 19 3.93 14.01 7.49
CA PHE A 19 3.03 13.66 8.58
C PHE A 19 2.79 14.85 9.50
N GLN A 20 1.61 14.89 10.10
CA GLN A 20 1.32 15.71 11.26
C GLN A 20 1.48 14.87 12.54
N CYS A 21 2.05 15.51 13.55
CA CYS A 21 2.23 14.88 14.86
C CYS A 21 0.94 14.86 15.69
N SER A 22 0.87 13.99 16.71
CA SER A 22 -0.25 14.01 17.67
C SER A 22 -0.36 15.38 18.36
N GLU A 23 -1.60 15.81 18.59
CA GLU A 23 -1.92 17.01 19.38
C GLU A 23 -1.66 16.84 20.88
N ASP A 24 -1.50 15.60 21.36
CA ASP A 24 -1.24 15.27 22.77
C ASP A 24 0.13 15.78 23.27
N TYR A 25 0.97 16.29 22.36
CA TYR A 25 2.32 16.76 22.66
C TYR A 25 2.49 18.23 22.24
N ASP A 26 2.79 19.08 23.23
CA ASP A 26 2.99 20.53 22.99
C ASP A 26 4.29 20.88 22.25
N THR A 27 5.28 19.98 22.32
CA THR A 27 6.63 20.21 21.80
C THR A 27 7.26 18.95 21.21
N PHE A 28 7.89 19.11 20.05
CA PHE A 28 8.76 18.13 19.41
C PHE A 28 10.15 18.73 19.23
N PRO A 29 11.23 17.99 19.55
CA PRO A 29 12.59 18.46 19.31
C PRO A 29 12.87 18.53 17.80
N HIS A 30 13.67 19.52 17.40
CA HIS A 30 14.20 19.59 16.04
C HIS A 30 15.11 18.37 15.79
N TYR A 31 14.83 17.65 14.72
CA TYR A 31 15.55 16.44 14.36
C TYR A 31 15.66 16.31 12.84
N SER A 32 16.86 15.99 12.37
CA SER A 32 17.12 15.61 10.99
C SER A 32 18.09 14.43 11.01
N GLY A 33 17.62 13.24 10.64
CA GLY A 33 18.41 12.02 10.68
C GLY A 33 17.58 10.78 10.35
N PRO A 34 18.21 9.59 10.39
CA PRO A 34 17.56 8.34 10.01
C PRO A 34 16.36 7.98 10.87
N CYS A 35 15.28 7.52 10.24
CA CYS A 35 14.04 7.11 10.92
C CYS A 35 14.21 5.97 11.94
N ASP A 36 15.19 5.09 11.74
CA ASP A 36 15.45 3.94 12.61
C ASP A 36 16.62 4.16 13.60
N SER A 37 17.11 5.40 13.69
CA SER A 37 18.17 5.72 14.63
C SER A 37 17.70 5.58 16.08
N LYS A 38 18.52 4.96 16.94
CA LYS A 38 18.33 4.98 18.40
C LYS A 38 18.35 6.39 18.98
N MET A 39 18.93 7.36 18.27
CA MET A 39 18.96 8.77 18.64
C MET A 39 17.69 9.52 18.21
N LYS A 40 16.79 8.89 17.46
CA LYS A 40 15.51 9.50 17.07
C LYS A 40 14.66 9.75 18.32
N PRO A 41 14.17 10.98 18.54
CA PRO A 41 13.23 11.27 19.61
C PRO A 41 11.99 10.37 19.56
N GLN A 42 11.70 9.68 20.67
CA GLN A 42 10.58 8.72 20.74
C GLN A 42 9.23 9.33 20.37
N ARG A 43 9.02 10.62 20.68
CA ARG A 43 7.78 11.35 20.36
C ARG A 43 7.48 11.34 18.85
N LEU A 44 8.49 11.35 17.99
CA LEU A 44 8.29 11.33 16.52
C LEU A 44 7.60 10.06 16.01
N ASN A 45 7.53 9.01 16.82
CA ASN A 45 6.78 7.79 16.49
C ASN A 45 5.25 8.03 16.46
N TYR A 46 4.77 9.09 17.10
CA TYR A 46 3.37 9.52 17.15
C TYR A 46 3.01 10.56 16.07
N CYS A 47 3.87 10.74 15.06
CA CYS A 47 3.56 11.52 13.86
C CYS A 47 3.18 10.59 12.73
N ARG A 48 1.89 10.23 12.69
CA ARG A 48 1.34 9.23 11.76
C ARG A 48 0.18 9.74 10.91
N HIS A 49 -0.38 10.90 11.20
CA HIS A 49 -1.43 11.49 10.37
C HIS A 49 -0.82 12.00 9.05
N VAL A 50 -1.17 11.41 7.91
CA VAL A 50 -0.58 11.72 6.61
C VAL A 50 -1.21 12.99 6.03
N LEU A 51 -0.40 14.00 5.70
CA LEU A 51 -0.84 15.22 5.01
C LEU A 51 -0.56 15.16 3.50
N ALA A 52 0.55 14.53 3.12
CA ALA A 52 0.94 14.37 1.73
C ALA A 52 1.85 13.15 1.59
N ALA A 53 1.63 12.37 0.55
CA ALA A 53 2.53 11.31 0.11
C ALA A 53 2.91 11.56 -1.35
N TRP A 54 4.16 11.31 -1.67
CA TRP A 54 4.71 11.36 -3.02
C TRP A 54 5.61 10.16 -3.24
N ALA A 55 5.48 9.53 -4.40
CA ALA A 55 6.36 8.47 -4.86
C ALA A 55 6.81 8.75 -6.29
N MET A 56 7.88 8.08 -6.72
CA MET A 56 8.43 8.21 -8.06
C MET A 56 7.34 8.10 -9.15
N GLY A 57 7.32 9.07 -10.06
CA GLY A 57 6.34 9.17 -11.15
C GLY A 57 5.14 10.08 -10.84
N ALA A 58 4.79 10.30 -9.56
CA ALA A 58 3.70 11.20 -9.20
C ALA A 58 4.00 12.66 -9.57
N LYS A 59 3.02 13.32 -10.17
CA LYS A 59 3.04 14.77 -10.47
C LYS A 59 2.34 15.55 -9.36
N ALA A 60 2.09 16.83 -9.59
CA ALA A 60 1.30 17.66 -8.68
C ALA A 60 -0.11 17.05 -8.49
N PHE A 61 -0.57 17.04 -7.24
CA PHE A 61 -1.91 16.58 -6.87
C PHE A 61 -2.82 17.75 -6.55
N TYR A 62 -4.01 17.74 -7.16
CA TYR A 62 -5.06 18.75 -6.99
C TYR A 62 -6.28 18.09 -6.35
N TYR A 63 -6.73 18.63 -5.22
CA TYR A 63 -7.96 18.17 -4.57
C TYR A 63 -9.20 18.62 -5.36
N PRO A 64 -10.29 17.82 -5.38
CA PRO A 64 -11.60 18.27 -5.88
C PRO A 64 -12.03 19.59 -5.23
N ASP A 65 -12.78 20.43 -5.94
CA ASP A 65 -13.12 21.79 -5.51
C ASP A 65 -13.83 21.83 -4.14
N GLU A 66 -14.65 20.82 -3.85
CA GLU A 66 -15.42 20.70 -2.61
C GLU A 66 -14.63 20.10 -1.44
N VAL A 67 -13.40 19.62 -1.66
CA VAL A 67 -12.62 18.85 -0.68
C VAL A 67 -11.27 19.51 -0.39
N GLY A 68 -10.86 19.56 0.88
CA GLY A 68 -9.52 20.00 1.27
C GLY A 68 -9.00 19.24 2.49
N LEU A 69 -7.68 19.08 2.61
CA LEU A 69 -7.10 18.48 3.81
C LEU A 69 -6.81 19.58 4.85
N ALA A 70 -7.51 19.52 5.98
CA ALA A 70 -7.36 20.48 7.07
C ALA A 70 -6.10 20.19 7.91
N PHE A 71 -5.30 21.23 8.18
CA PHE A 71 -4.17 21.19 9.10
C PHE A 71 -4.02 22.53 9.83
N GLY A 72 -3.51 22.50 11.07
CA GLY A 72 -3.43 23.67 11.94
C GLY A 72 -4.76 24.00 12.63
N GLY A 73 -4.79 25.14 13.32
CA GLY A 73 -5.93 25.56 14.14
C GLY A 73 -5.95 24.95 15.55
N PRO A 74 -6.96 25.29 16.36
CA PRO A 74 -7.15 24.70 17.69
C PRO A 74 -7.36 23.19 17.58
N ARG A 75 -6.77 22.41 18.50
CA ARG A 75 -6.81 20.93 18.48
C ARG A 75 -6.12 20.31 17.26
N SER A 76 -4.97 20.85 16.91
CA SER A 76 -4.14 20.36 15.80
C SER A 76 -2.68 20.60 16.14
N SER A 77 -1.83 19.61 15.91
CA SER A 77 -0.39 19.79 16.14
C SER A 77 0.20 20.75 15.11
N ARG A 78 1.03 21.68 15.59
CA ARG A 78 1.80 22.61 14.74
C ARG A 78 3.06 21.99 14.14
N PHE A 79 3.39 20.74 14.49
CA PHE A 79 4.62 20.09 14.07
C PHE A 79 4.36 19.11 12.94
N LEU A 80 5.20 19.20 11.92
CA LEU A 80 5.23 18.29 10.79
C LEU A 80 6.50 17.43 10.86
N ARG A 81 6.37 16.17 10.45
CA ARG A 81 7.49 15.26 10.23
C ARG A 81 7.57 14.97 8.73
N LEU A 82 8.71 15.32 8.12
CA LEU A 82 9.05 14.92 6.76
C LEU A 82 9.85 13.62 6.82
N GLU A 83 9.43 12.63 6.05
CA GLU A 83 10.13 11.36 5.87
C GLU A 83 10.53 11.22 4.40
N VAL A 84 11.82 10.99 4.14
CA VAL A 84 12.37 10.85 2.79
C VAL A 84 13.09 9.52 2.70
N HIS A 85 12.64 8.67 1.77
CA HIS A 85 13.30 7.40 1.48
C HIS A 85 14.27 7.56 0.33
N TYR A 86 15.55 7.41 0.64
CA TYR A 86 16.64 7.43 -0.34
C TYR A 86 17.00 6.02 -0.78
N HIS A 87 16.93 5.76 -2.09
CA HIS A 87 17.52 4.58 -2.71
C HIS A 87 18.82 4.96 -3.42
N ASN A 88 19.96 4.71 -2.78
CA ASN A 88 21.30 5.05 -3.31
C ASN A 88 22.15 3.79 -3.57
N PRO A 89 21.78 2.95 -4.55
CA PRO A 89 22.47 1.68 -4.82
C PRO A 89 23.92 1.88 -5.31
N LEU A 90 24.24 3.05 -5.87
CA LEU A 90 25.59 3.40 -6.33
C LEU A 90 26.47 3.99 -5.22
N GLU A 91 25.95 4.06 -3.98
CA GLU A 91 26.65 4.61 -2.81
C GLU A 91 27.30 5.99 -3.07
N LEU A 92 26.59 6.85 -3.82
CA LEU A 92 27.04 8.19 -4.16
C LEU A 92 27.37 8.97 -2.87
N LYS A 93 28.55 9.59 -2.83
CA LYS A 93 29.07 10.31 -1.66
C LYS A 93 28.99 11.82 -1.83
N GLY A 94 28.93 12.54 -0.72
CA GLY A 94 28.99 14.01 -0.71
C GLY A 94 27.72 14.72 -1.21
N LEU A 95 26.64 13.97 -1.45
CA LEU A 95 25.34 14.52 -1.83
C LEU A 95 24.72 15.28 -0.66
N ARG A 96 24.22 16.49 -0.93
CA ARG A 96 23.48 17.32 0.02
C ARG A 96 22.09 17.56 -0.55
N ASP A 97 21.12 16.88 0.02
CA ASP A 97 19.72 16.97 -0.39
C ASP A 97 18.95 17.95 0.50
N SER A 98 17.97 18.64 -0.11
CA SER A 98 16.96 19.45 0.59
C SER A 98 15.60 19.27 -0.09
N SER A 99 15.31 18.04 -0.53
CA SER A 99 14.03 17.68 -1.16
C SER A 99 12.89 17.68 -0.14
N GLY A 100 11.67 17.87 -0.62
CA GLY A 100 10.46 17.90 0.20
C GLY A 100 9.19 18.02 -0.63
N ILE A 101 8.12 18.56 -0.02
CA ILE A 101 6.82 18.77 -0.65
C ILE A 101 6.41 20.24 -0.50
N ARG A 102 5.95 20.86 -1.60
CA ARG A 102 5.30 22.17 -1.56
C ARG A 102 3.81 22.01 -1.35
N LEU A 103 3.32 22.58 -0.25
CA LEU A 103 1.89 22.62 0.09
C LEU A 103 1.27 23.92 -0.45
N HIS A 104 0.19 23.76 -1.22
CA HIS A 104 -0.65 24.87 -1.68
C HIS A 104 -1.93 24.84 -0.83
N TYR A 105 -2.22 25.92 -0.11
CA TYR A 105 -3.30 25.96 0.89
C TYR A 105 -4.12 27.25 0.79
N THR A 106 -5.32 27.23 1.36
CA THR A 106 -6.25 28.36 1.47
C THR A 106 -6.64 28.56 2.93
N PRO A 107 -6.89 29.81 3.40
CA PRO A 107 -7.37 30.04 4.76
C PRO A 107 -8.84 29.65 4.97
N SER A 108 -9.60 29.40 3.91
CA SER A 108 -11.03 29.04 3.99
C SER A 108 -11.24 27.54 3.87
N LEU A 109 -12.01 26.96 4.80
CA LEU A 109 -12.41 25.56 4.72
C LEU A 109 -13.29 25.32 3.48
N ARG A 110 -13.06 24.17 2.83
CA ARG A 110 -13.94 23.65 1.78
C ARG A 110 -15.12 22.91 2.42
N ARG A 111 -16.02 22.38 1.58
CA ARG A 111 -17.24 21.69 2.06
C ARG A 111 -16.92 20.45 2.88
N TYR A 112 -15.89 19.70 2.50
CA TYR A 112 -15.50 18.46 3.17
C TYR A 112 -14.01 18.42 3.49
N ASP A 113 -13.70 18.00 4.71
CA ASP A 113 -12.34 17.65 5.09
C ASP A 113 -11.97 16.29 4.47
N ALA A 114 -10.82 16.24 3.79
CA ALA A 114 -10.23 15.00 3.30
C ALA A 114 -9.45 14.27 4.40
N GLY A 115 -9.49 12.94 4.33
CA GLY A 115 -8.54 12.05 4.98
C GLY A 115 -7.74 11.25 3.95
N ILE A 116 -6.62 10.70 4.41
CA ILE A 116 -5.84 9.69 3.70
C ILE A 116 -5.88 8.43 4.57
N MET A 117 -6.16 7.27 3.96
CA MET A 117 -6.17 5.99 4.66
C MET A 117 -5.31 4.98 3.93
N GLU A 118 -4.47 4.27 4.69
CA GLU A 118 -3.64 3.19 4.20
C GLU A 118 -4.40 1.85 4.28
N LEU A 119 -4.61 1.24 3.12
CA LEU A 119 -5.17 -0.11 2.98
C LEU A 119 -4.07 -1.10 2.60
N GLY A 120 -4.24 -2.38 2.94
CA GLY A 120 -3.38 -3.48 2.48
C GLY A 120 -2.67 -4.22 3.60
N LEU A 121 -1.37 -4.49 3.42
CA LEU A 121 -0.59 -5.30 4.35
C LEU A 121 0.22 -4.44 5.31
N VAL A 122 0.29 -4.90 6.56
CA VAL A 122 1.20 -4.32 7.56
C VAL A 122 2.65 -4.64 7.18
N TYR A 123 3.56 -3.71 7.49
CA TYR A 123 4.99 -3.82 7.21
C TYR A 123 5.66 -4.77 8.21
N THR A 124 5.48 -6.07 7.99
CA THR A 124 5.96 -7.13 8.89
C THR A 124 6.48 -8.32 8.10
N PRO A 125 7.56 -8.98 8.57
CA PRO A 125 8.16 -10.10 7.86
C PRO A 125 7.30 -11.37 7.83
N VAL A 126 6.13 -11.39 8.49
CA VAL A 126 5.21 -12.55 8.49
C VAL A 126 4.51 -12.76 7.14
N MET A 127 4.48 -11.73 6.30
CA MET A 127 4.05 -11.82 4.91
C MET A 127 5.29 -11.98 4.05
N ALA A 128 5.34 -12.99 3.19
CA ALA A 128 6.51 -13.31 2.40
C ALA A 128 6.14 -13.86 1.02
N ILE A 129 7.04 -13.65 0.07
CA ILE A 129 6.96 -14.14 -1.30
C ILE A 129 8.14 -15.09 -1.51
N PRO A 130 7.90 -16.37 -1.83
CA PRO A 130 8.97 -17.30 -2.15
C PRO A 130 9.85 -16.79 -3.30
N PRO A 131 11.13 -17.21 -3.38
CA PRO A 131 11.94 -16.94 -4.55
C PRO A 131 11.40 -17.68 -5.80
N HIS A 132 11.83 -17.23 -6.97
CA HIS A 132 11.55 -17.86 -8.26
C HIS A 132 10.05 -17.99 -8.63
N GLN A 133 9.20 -17.09 -8.12
CA GLN A 133 7.78 -17.08 -8.46
C GLN A 133 7.53 -16.16 -9.66
N ARG A 134 6.92 -16.71 -10.71
CA ARG A 134 6.44 -15.90 -11.84
C ARG A 134 5.31 -14.95 -11.41
N GLU A 135 4.45 -15.45 -10.55
CA GLU A 135 3.33 -14.72 -9.96
C GLU A 135 3.03 -15.31 -8.57
N PHE A 136 3.00 -14.44 -7.56
CA PHE A 136 2.55 -14.78 -6.21
C PHE A 136 1.72 -13.62 -5.67
N THR A 137 0.52 -13.90 -5.16
CA THR A 137 -0.41 -12.85 -4.74
C THR A 137 -0.48 -12.78 -3.22
N LEU A 138 -0.31 -11.58 -2.67
CA LEU A 138 -0.62 -11.31 -1.28
C LEU A 138 -1.88 -10.43 -1.18
N SER A 139 -2.70 -10.71 -0.16
CA SER A 139 -3.95 -9.99 0.09
C SER A 139 -3.98 -9.40 1.49
N GLY A 140 -4.28 -8.11 1.59
CA GLY A 140 -4.54 -7.40 2.84
C GLY A 140 -5.99 -6.92 2.92
N TYR A 141 -6.51 -6.79 4.13
CA TYR A 141 -7.93 -6.60 4.40
C TYR A 141 -8.17 -5.41 5.32
N CYS A 142 -9.20 -4.64 5.01
CA CYS A 142 -9.90 -3.74 5.92
C CYS A 142 -11.26 -4.36 6.23
N THR A 143 -11.32 -5.09 7.35
CA THR A 143 -12.48 -5.94 7.69
C THR A 143 -13.75 -5.13 7.95
N GLU A 144 -14.90 -5.78 7.76
CA GLU A 144 -16.24 -5.25 8.05
C GLU A 144 -16.32 -4.71 9.48
N LYS A 145 -15.68 -5.40 10.44
CA LYS A 145 -15.61 -4.96 11.84
C LYS A 145 -14.89 -3.62 12.01
N CYS A 146 -13.80 -3.40 11.26
CA CYS A 146 -13.05 -2.15 11.36
C CYS A 146 -13.81 -0.99 10.70
N THR A 147 -14.41 -1.22 9.53
CA THR A 147 -15.22 -0.19 8.87
C THR A 147 -16.48 0.13 9.64
N ASP A 148 -17.16 -0.86 10.20
CA ASP A 148 -18.34 -0.69 11.08
C ASP A 148 -18.03 0.18 12.30
N MET A 149 -16.86 -0.03 12.91
CA MET A 149 -16.45 0.72 14.09
C MET A 149 -15.95 2.14 13.80
N ALA A 150 -15.28 2.33 12.67
CA ALA A 150 -14.46 3.52 12.45
C ALA A 150 -15.03 4.50 11.41
N LEU A 151 -15.98 4.06 10.58
CA LEU A 151 -16.63 4.93 9.59
C LEU A 151 -17.94 5.54 10.14
N PRO A 152 -18.31 6.75 9.68
CA PRO A 152 -19.60 7.36 10.04
C PRO A 152 -20.75 6.61 9.37
N SER A 153 -21.98 6.77 9.89
CA SER A 153 -23.18 6.12 9.36
C SER A 153 -23.43 6.38 7.86
N GLU A 154 -23.11 7.59 7.39
CA GLU A 154 -23.23 7.99 5.98
C GLU A 154 -22.08 7.45 5.12
N GLY A 155 -21.06 6.85 5.72
CA GLY A 155 -19.87 6.33 5.03
C GLY A 155 -18.90 7.41 4.55
N ILE A 156 -18.00 6.99 3.66
CA ILE A 156 -16.98 7.83 3.04
C ILE A 156 -17.00 7.68 1.51
N HIS A 157 -16.52 8.70 0.82
CA HIS A 157 -16.37 8.77 -0.62
C HIS A 157 -14.89 8.83 -0.97
N ILE A 158 -14.38 7.76 -1.59
CA ILE A 158 -13.01 7.71 -2.11
C ILE A 158 -13.00 8.41 -3.46
N PHE A 159 -12.13 9.42 -3.60
CA PHE A 159 -12.00 10.21 -4.84
C PHE A 159 -10.64 10.06 -5.51
N ALA A 160 -9.61 9.61 -4.79
CA ALA A 160 -8.31 9.29 -5.38
C ALA A 160 -7.66 8.08 -4.71
N SER A 161 -6.71 7.46 -5.39
CA SER A 161 -5.95 6.31 -4.89
C SER A 161 -4.52 6.30 -5.45
N GLN A 162 -3.56 5.96 -4.61
CA GLN A 162 -2.16 5.72 -4.97
C GLN A 162 -1.77 4.31 -4.57
N LEU A 163 -1.40 3.49 -5.56
CA LEU A 163 -0.96 2.11 -5.35
C LEU A 163 0.56 2.10 -5.10
N HIS A 164 1.01 1.24 -4.18
CA HIS A 164 2.41 1.17 -3.78
C HIS A 164 2.86 -0.27 -3.51
N THR A 165 4.01 -0.62 -4.11
CA THR A 165 4.81 -1.82 -3.80
C THR A 165 6.30 -1.46 -3.92
N HIS A 166 7.19 -2.39 -3.57
CA HIS A 166 8.60 -2.32 -3.96
C HIS A 166 8.83 -3.06 -5.30
N LEU A 167 10.07 -3.41 -5.60
CA LEU A 167 10.58 -3.73 -6.94
C LEU A 167 9.94 -4.96 -7.62
N THR A 168 9.38 -5.89 -6.85
CA THR A 168 8.81 -7.13 -7.39
C THR A 168 7.33 -7.03 -7.74
N GLY A 169 6.64 -5.95 -7.35
CA GLY A 169 5.22 -5.76 -7.68
C GLY A 169 4.95 -5.60 -9.18
N ARG A 170 3.84 -6.19 -9.65
CA ARG A 170 3.43 -6.22 -11.07
C ARG A 170 1.97 -5.84 -11.30
N SER A 171 1.10 -6.09 -10.33
CA SER A 171 -0.27 -5.58 -10.35
C SER A 171 -0.78 -5.32 -8.95
N VAL A 172 -1.68 -4.35 -8.83
CA VAL A 172 -2.35 -4.02 -7.57
C VAL A 172 -3.82 -3.77 -7.85
N THR A 173 -4.70 -4.34 -7.04
CA THR A 173 -6.15 -4.14 -7.13
C THR A 173 -6.74 -3.98 -5.74
N THR A 174 -7.59 -2.98 -5.55
CA THR A 174 -8.45 -2.87 -4.37
C THR A 174 -9.91 -2.97 -4.78
N VAL A 175 -10.64 -3.87 -4.14
CA VAL A 175 -12.08 -4.06 -4.33
C VAL A 175 -12.84 -3.76 -3.03
N MET A 176 -14.08 -3.34 -3.18
CA MET A 176 -15.06 -3.22 -2.11
C MET A 176 -16.06 -4.35 -2.19
N VAL A 177 -16.30 -4.98 -1.04
CA VAL A 177 -17.19 -6.13 -0.86
C VAL A 177 -18.27 -5.76 0.15
N ARG A 178 -19.52 -6.09 -0.17
CA ARG A 178 -20.68 -5.92 0.72
C ARG A 178 -21.49 -7.22 0.72
N ASP A 179 -21.85 -7.70 1.91
CA ASP A 179 -22.59 -8.96 2.09
C ASP A 179 -21.93 -10.17 1.37
N GLY A 180 -20.60 -10.20 1.33
CA GLY A 180 -19.81 -11.23 0.67
C GLY A 180 -19.80 -11.15 -0.87
N LYS A 181 -20.29 -10.07 -1.48
CA LYS A 181 -20.24 -9.84 -2.93
C LYS A 181 -19.33 -8.67 -3.24
N GLU A 182 -18.41 -8.83 -4.18
CA GLU A 182 -17.68 -7.68 -4.73
C GLU A 182 -18.68 -6.76 -5.44
N ILE A 183 -18.71 -5.48 -5.05
CA ILE A 183 -19.67 -4.49 -5.54
C ILE A 183 -19.01 -3.36 -6.34
N ALA A 184 -17.74 -3.06 -6.07
CA ALA A 184 -16.97 -2.07 -6.82
C ALA A 184 -15.47 -2.39 -6.83
N ILE A 185 -14.79 -1.97 -7.90
CA ILE A 185 -13.33 -1.84 -7.93
C ILE A 185 -13.01 -0.42 -7.49
N VAL A 186 -12.29 -0.28 -6.37
CA VAL A 186 -11.81 1.02 -5.87
C VAL A 186 -10.72 1.56 -6.78
N ASN A 187 -9.71 0.73 -7.04
CA ASN A 187 -8.66 1.03 -8.01
C ASN A 187 -8.06 -0.28 -8.51
N GLN A 188 -7.55 -0.28 -9.74
CA GLN A 188 -6.89 -1.42 -10.35
C GLN A 188 -5.80 -0.95 -11.31
N ASP A 189 -4.63 -1.53 -11.18
CA ASP A 189 -3.58 -1.46 -12.18
C ASP A 189 -3.01 -2.86 -12.43
N LYS A 190 -3.32 -3.42 -13.62
CA LYS A 190 -2.83 -4.73 -14.06
C LYS A 190 -1.41 -4.66 -14.63
N HIS A 191 -0.90 -3.46 -14.89
CA HIS A 191 0.41 -3.19 -15.47
C HIS A 191 1.20 -2.25 -14.55
N PHE A 192 1.00 -2.41 -13.25
CA PHE A 192 1.62 -1.59 -12.23
C PHE A 192 3.15 -1.69 -12.34
N SER A 193 3.82 -0.55 -12.23
CA SER A 193 5.29 -0.48 -12.14
C SER A 193 5.69 0.24 -10.87
N PRO A 194 6.61 -0.31 -10.06
CA PRO A 194 7.18 0.37 -8.91
C PRO A 194 7.90 1.68 -9.28
N HIS A 195 8.23 1.88 -10.56
CA HIS A 195 8.86 3.11 -11.05
C HIS A 195 7.85 4.19 -11.50
N PHE A 196 6.56 3.89 -11.44
CA PHE A 196 5.48 4.81 -11.85
C PHE A 196 4.29 4.71 -10.89
N GLN A 197 4.37 5.46 -9.79
CA GLN A 197 3.44 5.39 -8.66
C GLN A 197 2.69 6.71 -8.47
N GLU A 198 1.87 7.06 -9.46
CA GLU A 198 1.07 8.28 -9.44
C GLU A 198 -0.17 8.19 -8.53
N ILE A 199 -0.64 9.34 -8.05
CA ILE A 199 -1.94 9.46 -7.40
C ILE A 199 -2.99 9.63 -8.49
N ARG A 200 -3.91 8.68 -8.62
CA ARG A 200 -4.96 8.73 -9.64
C ARG A 200 -6.26 9.24 -9.04
N MET A 201 -6.82 10.26 -9.67
CA MET A 201 -8.22 10.62 -9.46
C MET A 201 -9.11 9.49 -10.01
N LEU A 202 -10.04 9.01 -9.19
CA LEU A 202 -10.95 7.97 -9.61
C LEU A 202 -11.97 8.53 -10.59
N LYS A 203 -12.20 7.83 -11.69
CA LYS A 203 -13.23 8.21 -12.69
C LYS A 203 -14.63 8.28 -12.08
N LYS A 204 -14.88 7.47 -11.05
CA LYS A 204 -16.10 7.44 -10.26
C LYS A 204 -15.72 7.34 -8.79
N HIS A 205 -16.27 8.23 -7.97
CA HIS A 205 -16.07 8.14 -6.52
C HIS A 205 -16.70 6.85 -5.99
N VAL A 206 -16.01 6.20 -5.05
CA VAL A 206 -16.48 4.94 -4.46
C VAL A 206 -17.00 5.21 -3.05
N HIS A 207 -18.27 4.88 -2.83
CA HIS A 207 -18.95 5.09 -1.55
C HIS A 207 -18.84 3.83 -0.68
N VAL A 208 -18.10 3.93 0.41
CA VAL A 208 -17.85 2.86 1.38
C VAL A 208 -18.66 3.15 2.63
N LEU A 209 -19.47 2.17 3.06
CA LEU A 209 -20.32 2.25 4.24
C LEU A 209 -19.72 1.45 5.41
N PRO A 210 -20.13 1.76 6.66
CA PRO A 210 -19.88 0.88 7.80
C PRO A 210 -20.31 -0.56 7.49
N GLY A 211 -19.47 -1.54 7.84
CA GLY A 211 -19.70 -2.95 7.56
C GLY A 211 -19.25 -3.42 6.17
N ASP A 212 -18.74 -2.54 5.30
CA ASP A 212 -18.10 -2.95 4.05
C ASP A 212 -16.71 -3.53 4.29
N LEU A 213 -16.29 -4.46 3.44
CA LEU A 213 -14.94 -5.00 3.39
C LEU A 213 -14.17 -4.37 2.24
N LEU A 214 -12.94 -3.89 2.50
CA LEU A 214 -12.00 -3.51 1.44
C LEU A 214 -10.88 -4.54 1.37
N VAL A 215 -10.59 -5.04 0.16
CA VAL A 215 -9.55 -6.03 -0.07
C VAL A 215 -8.55 -5.49 -1.06
N THR A 216 -7.29 -5.38 -0.64
CA THR A 216 -6.17 -4.96 -1.48
C THR A 216 -5.30 -6.16 -1.80
N ARG A 217 -5.11 -6.45 -3.09
CA ARG A 217 -4.32 -7.57 -3.60
C ARG A 217 -3.15 -7.04 -4.41
N CYS A 218 -1.97 -7.58 -4.16
CA CYS A 218 -0.77 -7.27 -4.90
C CYS A 218 -0.19 -8.57 -5.48
N SER A 219 0.13 -8.58 -6.78
CA SER A 219 0.82 -9.68 -7.45
C SER A 219 2.29 -9.31 -7.66
N TYR A 220 3.16 -10.26 -7.35
CA TYR A 220 4.61 -10.10 -7.35
C TYR A 220 5.29 -11.10 -8.27
N ASN A 221 6.43 -10.70 -8.83
CA ASN A 221 7.32 -11.54 -9.60
C ASN A 221 8.71 -11.53 -8.96
N THR A 222 9.16 -12.70 -8.52
CA THR A 222 10.45 -12.93 -7.85
C THR A 222 11.32 -13.91 -8.63
N GLU A 223 11.14 -14.05 -9.94
CA GLU A 223 11.94 -14.92 -10.81
C GLU A 223 13.45 -14.64 -10.70
N ASP A 224 13.79 -13.35 -10.53
CA ASP A 224 15.15 -12.83 -10.38
C ASP A 224 15.70 -12.89 -8.94
N ARG A 225 14.88 -13.28 -7.96
CA ARG A 225 15.28 -13.38 -6.55
C ARG A 225 15.66 -14.80 -6.20
N THR A 226 16.86 -14.97 -5.62
CA THR A 226 17.34 -16.26 -5.10
C THR A 226 16.96 -16.51 -3.64
N ARG A 227 16.55 -15.47 -2.92
CA ARG A 227 16.10 -15.54 -1.53
C ARG A 227 14.64 -15.11 -1.41
N VAL A 228 13.99 -15.58 -0.36
CA VAL A 228 12.65 -15.13 0.04
C VAL A 228 12.61 -13.61 0.18
N THR A 229 11.52 -13.02 -0.29
CA THR A 229 11.27 -11.58 -0.14
C THR A 229 10.18 -11.41 0.93
N VAL A 230 10.51 -10.75 2.04
CA VAL A 230 9.58 -10.57 3.18
C VAL A 230 8.96 -9.17 3.15
N GLY A 231 7.87 -8.97 3.89
CA GLY A 231 7.30 -7.65 4.12
C GLY A 231 8.20 -6.79 5.00
N GLY A 232 8.47 -5.54 4.60
CA GLY A 232 9.43 -4.69 5.32
C GLY A 232 9.62 -3.32 4.71
N PHE A 233 10.55 -2.55 5.29
CA PHE A 233 10.84 -1.17 4.89
C PHE A 233 11.94 -1.05 3.84
N SER A 234 12.82 -2.07 3.71
CA SER A 234 13.88 -2.03 2.71
C SER A 234 13.28 -2.14 1.32
N ILE A 235 13.86 -1.46 0.33
CA ILE A 235 13.49 -1.62 -1.08
C ILE A 235 13.66 -3.05 -1.60
N THR A 236 14.47 -3.87 -0.92
CA THR A 236 14.65 -5.29 -1.22
C THR A 236 13.60 -6.19 -0.57
N ASP A 237 12.95 -5.70 0.50
CA ASP A 237 11.73 -6.26 1.06
C ASP A 237 10.53 -5.87 0.19
N GLU A 238 9.31 -6.19 0.60
CA GLU A 238 8.10 -5.80 -0.13
C GLU A 238 7.03 -5.09 0.71
N MET A 239 6.16 -4.39 -0.01
CA MET A 239 4.97 -3.74 0.51
C MET A 239 3.76 -4.02 -0.39
N CYS A 240 2.57 -4.00 0.21
CA CYS A 240 1.29 -4.00 -0.51
C CYS A 240 0.39 -2.92 0.07
N VAL A 241 0.34 -1.74 -0.56
CA VAL A 241 -0.39 -0.59 -0.02
C VAL A 241 -1.23 0.08 -1.08
N ASN A 242 -2.42 0.52 -0.66
CA ASN A 242 -3.22 1.49 -1.39
C ASN A 242 -3.53 2.66 -0.45
N TYR A 243 -3.00 3.84 -0.77
CA TYR A 243 -3.37 5.09 -0.12
C TYR A 243 -4.62 5.63 -0.78
N ILE A 244 -5.75 5.57 -0.09
CA ILE A 244 -7.01 6.16 -0.57
C ILE A 244 -7.16 7.58 -0.02
N HIS A 245 -7.55 8.51 -0.89
CA HIS A 245 -7.97 9.84 -0.50
C HIS A 245 -9.50 9.88 -0.49
N TYR A 246 -10.07 10.29 0.64
CA TYR A 246 -11.51 10.19 0.85
C TYR A 246 -12.06 11.38 1.65
N TYR A 247 -13.39 11.53 1.65
CA TYR A 247 -14.12 12.43 2.52
C TYR A 247 -15.46 11.81 2.97
N PRO A 248 -16.09 12.26 4.07
CA PRO A 248 -15.52 13.14 5.08
C PRO A 248 -14.38 12.43 5.83
N ARG A 249 -13.43 13.21 6.36
CA ARG A 249 -12.33 12.73 7.19
C ARG A 249 -12.87 11.94 8.40
N THR A 250 -12.21 10.83 8.72
CA THR A 250 -12.45 10.04 9.93
C THR A 250 -11.17 9.96 10.78
N GLU A 251 -11.24 9.29 11.93
CA GLU A 251 -10.05 8.96 12.72
C GLU A 251 -9.27 7.76 12.14
N LEU A 252 -9.85 6.98 11.21
CA LEU A 252 -9.21 5.79 10.65
C LEU A 252 -8.11 6.18 9.65
N GLU A 253 -6.88 5.88 10.03
CA GLU A 253 -5.67 6.16 9.23
C GLU A 253 -5.13 4.89 8.60
N LEU A 254 -5.08 3.80 9.36
CA LEU A 254 -4.48 2.55 8.93
C LEU A 254 -5.49 1.43 9.11
N CYS A 255 -5.87 0.82 7.99
CA CYS A 255 -6.75 -0.32 7.92
C CYS A 255 -6.07 -1.45 7.15
N LYS A 256 -5.21 -2.18 7.86
CA LYS A 256 -4.33 -3.20 7.28
C LYS A 256 -4.43 -4.52 8.02
N SER A 257 -3.94 -5.58 7.40
CA SER A 257 -3.88 -6.89 8.03
C SER A 257 -2.57 -7.61 7.73
N HIS A 258 -2.35 -8.72 8.42
CA HIS A 258 -1.38 -9.74 8.07
C HIS A 258 -1.85 -11.11 8.59
N VAL A 259 -1.22 -12.21 8.17
CA VAL A 259 -1.52 -13.54 8.72
C VAL A 259 -1.24 -13.59 10.22
N ASP A 260 -2.05 -14.35 10.98
CA ASP A 260 -1.75 -14.58 12.41
C ASP A 260 -0.37 -15.24 12.58
N PRO A 261 0.54 -14.65 13.40
CA PRO A 261 1.88 -15.20 13.61
C PRO A 261 1.91 -16.62 14.18
N GLY A 262 0.88 -17.02 14.94
CA GLY A 262 0.73 -18.37 15.48
C GLY A 262 0.44 -19.40 14.39
N TYR A 263 -0.36 -19.05 13.38
CA TYR A 263 -0.58 -19.90 12.21
C TYR A 263 0.67 -19.99 11.32
N LEU A 264 1.40 -18.89 11.15
CA LEU A 264 2.70 -18.92 10.46
C LEU A 264 3.71 -19.84 11.19
N LYS A 265 3.73 -19.84 12.52
CA LYS A 265 4.56 -20.79 13.29
C LYS A 265 4.18 -22.25 13.01
N LYS A 266 2.90 -22.56 12.80
CA LYS A 266 2.46 -23.91 12.41
C LYS A 266 2.96 -24.28 11.01
N TYR A 267 3.01 -23.33 10.08
CA TYR A 267 3.64 -23.54 8.77
C TYR A 267 5.11 -23.93 8.90
N PHE A 268 5.91 -23.18 9.67
CA PHE A 268 7.32 -23.53 9.86
C PHE A 268 7.50 -24.92 10.51
N ASN A 269 6.69 -25.24 11.51
CA ASN A 269 6.70 -26.57 12.13
C ASN A 269 6.34 -27.69 11.13
N LEU A 270 5.40 -27.44 10.21
CA LEU A 270 5.01 -28.38 9.18
C LEU A 270 6.17 -28.60 8.19
N VAL A 271 6.78 -27.52 7.71
CA VAL A 271 7.94 -27.59 6.80
C VAL A 271 9.08 -28.38 7.43
N ASN A 272 9.47 -28.09 8.68
CA ASN A 272 10.54 -28.82 9.37
C ASN A 272 10.27 -30.33 9.43
N ARG A 273 9.02 -30.73 9.73
CA ARG A 273 8.65 -32.16 9.79
C ARG A 273 8.75 -32.85 8.44
N PHE A 274 8.45 -32.15 7.36
CA PHE A 274 8.50 -32.70 6.00
C PHE A 274 9.91 -32.67 5.40
N SER A 275 10.77 -31.75 5.83
CA SER A 275 12.14 -31.61 5.33
C SER A 275 13.17 -32.50 6.04
N GLY A 276 12.77 -33.27 7.06
CA GLY A 276 13.69 -34.13 7.83
C GLY A 276 14.64 -33.36 8.75
N ASP A 277 15.62 -34.06 9.34
CA ASP A 277 16.59 -33.51 10.32
C ASP A 277 17.58 -32.47 9.73
N GLU A 278 17.47 -32.11 8.44
CA GLU A 278 18.37 -31.15 7.77
C GLU A 278 17.96 -29.68 7.93
N VAL A 279 16.73 -29.39 8.37
CA VAL A 279 16.22 -28.01 8.51
C VAL A 279 15.65 -27.78 9.91
N CYS A 280 16.41 -27.08 10.75
CA CYS A 280 15.95 -26.62 12.05
C CYS A 280 15.56 -25.14 11.97
N THR A 281 14.31 -24.81 11.59
CA THR A 281 13.80 -23.47 11.89
C THR A 281 13.64 -23.36 13.42
N CYS A 282 14.60 -22.71 14.07
CA CYS A 282 14.64 -22.57 15.51
C CYS A 282 13.40 -21.78 16.00
N PRO A 283 12.59 -22.27 16.95
CA PRO A 283 11.37 -21.60 17.39
C PRO A 283 11.56 -20.19 18.01
N GLN A 284 12.81 -19.80 18.28
CA GLN A 284 13.22 -18.51 18.85
C GLN A 284 13.88 -17.57 17.83
N SER A 285 14.13 -18.00 16.59
CA SER A 285 14.75 -17.14 15.59
C SER A 285 13.75 -16.13 15.01
N ALA A 286 14.27 -14.99 14.52
CA ALA A 286 13.44 -13.98 13.88
C ALA A 286 12.71 -14.57 12.65
N VAL A 287 11.50 -14.09 12.36
CA VAL A 287 10.67 -14.61 11.26
C VAL A 287 11.41 -14.59 9.91
N THR A 288 12.15 -13.51 9.62
CA THR A 288 12.98 -13.41 8.42
C THR A 288 14.05 -14.52 8.35
N GLN A 289 14.63 -14.90 9.49
CA GLN A 289 15.61 -15.99 9.53
C GLN A 289 14.93 -17.34 9.24
N GLN A 290 13.78 -17.61 9.87
CA GLN A 290 13.03 -18.84 9.62
C GLN A 290 12.66 -18.98 8.14
N PHE A 291 12.20 -17.90 7.49
CA PHE A 291 11.92 -17.92 6.06
C PHE A 291 13.15 -18.16 5.18
N ASN A 292 14.33 -17.66 5.58
CA ASN A 292 15.57 -17.90 4.84
C ASN A 292 16.06 -19.36 4.96
N GLU A 293 15.67 -20.05 6.02
CA GLU A 293 16.00 -21.46 6.26
C GLU A 293 15.02 -22.44 5.57
N VAL A 294 13.88 -21.95 5.05
CA VAL A 294 12.92 -22.79 4.33
C VAL A 294 13.51 -23.30 3.01
N PRO A 295 13.49 -24.62 2.75
CA PRO A 295 13.82 -25.16 1.43
C PRO A 295 12.67 -24.87 0.46
N TRP A 296 12.83 -23.82 -0.34
CA TRP A 296 11.81 -23.39 -1.30
C TRP A 296 11.70 -24.37 -2.46
N ASN A 297 10.53 -25.01 -2.56
CA ASN A 297 10.12 -25.89 -3.64
C ASN A 297 8.62 -25.71 -3.88
N SER A 298 8.07 -26.47 -4.83
CA SER A 298 6.64 -26.37 -5.16
C SER A 298 5.74 -26.65 -3.95
N PHE A 299 6.10 -27.59 -3.08
CA PHE A 299 5.30 -27.93 -1.91
C PHE A 299 5.33 -26.81 -0.86
N THR A 300 6.51 -26.34 -0.44
CA THR A 300 6.60 -25.28 0.59
C THR A 300 5.95 -23.98 0.13
N SER A 301 6.09 -23.63 -1.16
CA SER A 301 5.46 -22.44 -1.75
C SER A 301 3.93 -22.55 -1.78
N GLN A 302 3.37 -23.69 -2.21
CA GLN A 302 1.92 -23.92 -2.26
C GLN A 302 1.28 -23.99 -0.86
N VAL A 303 1.99 -24.57 0.11
CA VAL A 303 1.52 -24.62 1.50
C VAL A 303 1.51 -23.23 2.12
N LEU A 304 2.49 -22.37 1.80
CA LEU A 304 2.49 -20.98 2.24
C LEU A 304 1.35 -20.18 1.60
N ASP A 305 1.10 -20.35 0.31
CA ASP A 305 -0.04 -19.73 -0.38
C ASP A 305 -1.38 -20.17 0.24
N SER A 306 -1.50 -21.47 0.55
CA SER A 306 -2.66 -22.02 1.27
C SER A 306 -2.78 -21.44 2.68
N LEU A 307 -1.68 -21.26 3.41
CA LEU A 307 -1.68 -20.60 4.72
C LEU A 307 -2.32 -19.20 4.60
N TYR A 308 -1.87 -18.39 3.65
CA TYR A 308 -2.39 -17.03 3.44
C TYR A 308 -3.84 -17.00 2.96
N SER A 309 -4.28 -18.03 2.24
CA SER A 309 -5.64 -18.14 1.71
C SER A 309 -6.70 -18.64 2.69
N TYR A 310 -6.29 -19.24 3.82
CA TYR A 310 -7.23 -19.89 4.75
C TYR A 310 -7.03 -19.55 6.23
N SER A 311 -5.89 -18.98 6.61
CA SER A 311 -5.62 -18.71 8.03
C SER A 311 -6.27 -17.42 8.53
N PRO A 312 -6.61 -17.36 9.83
CA PRO A 312 -7.00 -16.12 10.48
C PRO A 312 -5.95 -15.01 10.31
N ILE A 313 -6.42 -13.77 10.37
CA ILE A 313 -5.60 -12.57 10.22
C ILE A 313 -5.50 -11.80 11.54
N SER A 314 -4.39 -11.11 11.72
CA SER A 314 -4.26 -10.02 12.68
C SER A 314 -4.60 -8.71 11.97
N MET A 315 -5.61 -8.01 12.48
CA MET A 315 -6.12 -6.75 11.95
C MET A 315 -5.44 -5.57 12.67
N HIS A 316 -5.07 -4.55 11.91
CA HIS A 316 -4.56 -3.28 12.41
C HIS A 316 -5.54 -2.20 11.98
N CYS A 317 -6.47 -1.89 12.88
CA CYS A 317 -7.45 -0.83 12.77
C CYS A 317 -6.97 0.32 13.67
N ASN A 318 -6.20 1.27 13.12
CA ASN A 318 -5.52 2.29 13.91
C ASN A 318 -6.00 3.71 13.57
N LYS A 319 -6.07 4.52 14.62
CA LYS A 319 -6.37 5.95 14.56
C LYS A 319 -5.18 6.76 14.06
N SER A 320 -5.43 8.00 13.61
CA SER A 320 -4.39 8.99 13.29
C SER A 320 -3.42 9.29 14.45
N SER A 321 -3.82 9.02 15.70
CA SER A 321 -2.97 9.10 16.90
C SER A 321 -2.00 7.91 17.09
N ALA A 322 -1.94 7.00 16.13
CA ALA A 322 -1.15 5.76 16.16
C ALA A 322 -1.60 4.72 17.20
N VAL A 323 -2.82 4.87 17.73
CA VAL A 323 -3.43 3.93 18.68
C VAL A 323 -4.51 3.09 17.98
N ARG A 324 -4.64 1.81 18.35
CA ARG A 324 -5.70 0.93 17.83
C ARG A 324 -7.08 1.40 18.30
N PHE A 325 -8.10 1.20 17.47
CA PHE A 325 -9.49 1.28 17.92
C PHE A 325 -9.76 0.22 19.02
N PRO A 326 -10.69 0.46 19.97
CA PRO A 326 -10.99 -0.53 21.01
C PRO A 326 -11.54 -1.83 20.43
N GLY A 327 -11.08 -2.98 20.92
CA GLY A 327 -11.58 -4.29 20.50
C GLY A 327 -10.47 -5.34 20.36
N ASP A 328 -10.87 -6.59 20.19
CA ASP A 328 -9.95 -7.68 19.83
C ASP A 328 -9.73 -7.69 18.31
N TRP A 329 -8.49 -7.56 17.89
CA TRP A 329 -8.08 -7.49 16.49
C TRP A 329 -7.15 -8.64 16.08
N GLU A 330 -6.81 -9.53 17.01
CA GLU A 330 -5.98 -10.69 16.70
C GLU A 330 -6.87 -11.86 16.27
N ARG A 331 -6.34 -12.78 15.45
CA ARG A 331 -7.05 -13.99 14.99
C ARG A 331 -8.47 -13.75 14.44
N GLN A 332 -8.68 -12.62 13.76
CA GLN A 332 -9.94 -12.37 13.08
C GLN A 332 -10.15 -13.41 11.97
N PRO A 333 -11.39 -13.86 11.73
CA PRO A 333 -11.67 -14.77 10.64
C PRO A 333 -11.28 -14.13 9.31
N LEU A 334 -10.75 -14.93 8.39
CA LEU A 334 -10.46 -14.45 7.04
C LEU A 334 -11.78 -14.11 6.34
N PRO A 335 -11.93 -12.91 5.75
CA PRO A 335 -13.17 -12.53 5.10
C PRO A 335 -13.51 -13.43 3.90
N VAL A 336 -14.78 -13.83 3.77
CA VAL A 336 -15.23 -14.75 2.72
C VAL A 336 -15.95 -13.99 1.62
N ILE A 337 -15.40 -14.05 0.42
CA ILE A 337 -16.02 -13.47 -0.79
C ILE A 337 -16.75 -14.60 -1.52
N LYS A 338 -18.07 -14.53 -1.54
CA LYS A 338 -18.96 -15.51 -2.16
C LYS A 338 -19.12 -15.28 -3.66
N GLN A 339 -19.00 -14.04 -4.11
CA GLN A 339 -19.20 -13.66 -5.51
C GLN A 339 -18.23 -12.57 -5.91
N ALA A 340 -17.40 -12.86 -6.92
CA ALA A 340 -16.54 -11.88 -7.56
C ALA A 340 -17.31 -11.02 -8.57
N LEU A 341 -16.83 -9.81 -8.83
CA LEU A 341 -17.38 -8.97 -9.90
C LEU A 341 -17.16 -9.65 -11.24
N SER A 342 -18.19 -9.68 -12.09
CA SER A 342 -18.02 -10.08 -13.47
C SER A 342 -17.09 -9.10 -14.17
N PRO A 343 -16.06 -9.57 -14.91
CA PRO A 343 -15.24 -8.67 -15.70
C PRO A 343 -16.15 -7.89 -16.66
N PRO A 344 -15.90 -6.60 -16.89
CA PRO A 344 -16.65 -5.85 -17.89
C PRO A 344 -16.54 -6.61 -19.20
N SER A 345 -17.69 -6.90 -19.82
CA SER A 345 -17.72 -7.53 -21.13
C SER A 345 -16.82 -6.69 -22.05
N PRO A 346 -15.85 -7.29 -22.78
CA PRO A 346 -15.06 -6.58 -23.77
C PRO A 346 -15.97 -6.26 -24.96
N GLY A 347 -16.89 -5.33 -24.76
CA GLY A 347 -17.73 -4.75 -25.79
C GLY A 347 -17.02 -3.55 -26.37
N CYS A 348 -16.00 -3.79 -27.19
CA CYS A 348 -15.93 -2.93 -28.37
C CYS A 348 -17.17 -3.30 -29.17
N PRO A 349 -18.12 -2.38 -29.42
CA PRO A 349 -19.13 -2.67 -30.42
C PRO A 349 -18.38 -3.07 -31.68
N ALA A 350 -18.64 -4.27 -32.18
CA ALA A 350 -18.25 -4.60 -33.54
C ALA A 350 -18.98 -3.57 -34.39
N GLN A 351 -18.29 -2.50 -34.76
CA GLN A 351 -18.65 -1.78 -35.96
C GLN A 351 -18.60 -2.86 -37.02
N GLU A 352 -19.74 -3.15 -37.64
CA GLU A 352 -19.76 -3.95 -38.86
C GLU A 352 -18.90 -3.19 -39.87
N ASP A 353 -17.61 -3.54 -39.93
CA ASP A 353 -16.76 -3.10 -41.01
C ASP A 353 -17.38 -3.65 -42.29
N PRO A 354 -17.72 -2.80 -43.27
CA PRO A 354 -18.19 -3.27 -44.55
C PRO A 354 -17.09 -4.15 -45.14
N VAL A 355 -17.49 -5.38 -45.46
CA VAL A 355 -16.76 -6.43 -46.17
C VAL A 355 -15.50 -5.95 -46.89
N SER A 356 -14.35 -6.39 -46.39
CA SER A 356 -13.10 -6.69 -47.11
C SER A 356 -12.72 -5.76 -48.28
N ALA A 357 -11.79 -4.83 -48.02
CA ALA A 357 -10.72 -4.55 -48.96
C ALA A 357 -9.42 -5.07 -48.32
N GLY A 358 -8.61 -5.83 -49.06
CA GLY A 358 -7.36 -6.43 -48.58
C GLY A 358 -6.37 -5.41 -47.99
N PRO A 359 -5.22 -5.86 -47.43
CA PRO A 359 -4.29 -4.98 -46.73
C PRO A 359 -3.91 -3.78 -47.62
N ALA A 360 -4.26 -2.58 -47.16
CA ALA A 360 -3.89 -1.35 -47.83
C ALA A 360 -2.36 -1.20 -47.78
N ILE A 361 -1.70 -1.47 -48.89
CA ILE A 361 -0.27 -1.22 -49.05
C ILE A 361 -0.11 0.30 -49.08
N VAL A 362 0.35 0.87 -47.96
CA VAL A 362 0.74 2.27 -47.88
C VAL A 362 2.01 2.45 -48.71
N ARG A 363 1.87 2.89 -49.96
CA ARG A 363 3.00 3.31 -50.78
C ARG A 363 3.50 4.65 -50.27
N ILE A 364 4.56 4.61 -49.46
CA ILE A 364 5.35 5.79 -49.13
C ILE A 364 5.96 6.30 -50.45
N LYS A 365 5.51 7.47 -50.93
CA LYS A 365 6.21 8.17 -52.01
C LYS A 365 7.58 8.56 -51.47
N ASN A 366 8.63 7.93 -51.97
CA ASN A 366 9.98 8.48 -51.84
C ASN A 366 9.98 9.88 -52.47
N MET A 367 10.05 10.91 -51.63
CA MET A 367 10.47 12.23 -52.10
C MET A 367 11.97 12.16 -52.32
N GLY A 368 12.36 11.96 -53.58
CA GLY A 368 13.72 12.11 -54.06
C GLY A 368 13.69 12.85 -55.39
N ASN A 369 13.88 14.16 -55.33
CA ASN A 369 14.99 14.87 -55.96
C ASN A 369 14.98 16.34 -55.54
#